data_AF-A0A4S3JQG9-F1
#
_entry.id   AF-A0A4S3JQG9-F1
#
_cell.length_a   1.000
_cell.length_b   1.000
_cell.length_c   1.000
_cell.angle_alpha   90.00
_cell.angle_beta   90.00
_cell.angle_gamma   90.00
#
_symmetry.space_group_name_H-M   'P 1'
#
loop_
_entity.id
_entity.type
_entity.pdbx_description
1 polymer ?
#
loop_
_entity_poly.entity_id
_entity_poly.type
_entity_poly.pdbx_seq_one_letter_code
_entity_poly.pdbx_strand_id
1 'polypeptide(L)'
;MNDKARKVRHQLLQFYMKECRPPTVDELAAESGLNASDIHQILDQLEELHHIVKYKHESRSPTPIAMAHPFSHLPTPFVVFTIRDDQVACTGDGDKIDVKNCHAHFSIPPVKWWKDVRFACGTIQIFPSKQEALEWPKKYGFYTGEIMTLENLWLLSKAWYHDKHTYEYERKTPAEVETLFNQLGMSSEFWKSR
;
A
#
# COMPACT_ATOMS: atom_id res chain seq x y z
N MET A 1 -12.55 7.30 14.01
CA MET A 1 -13.60 7.17 12.96
C MET A 1 -14.94 6.80 13.60
N ASN A 2 -16.09 7.14 13.00
CA ASN A 2 -17.40 6.71 13.55
C ASN A 2 -17.70 5.24 13.18
N ASP A 3 -18.67 4.61 13.86
CA ASP A 3 -18.96 3.18 13.71
C ASP A 3 -19.44 2.80 12.30
N LYS A 4 -20.27 3.63 11.66
CA LYS A 4 -20.73 3.40 10.27
C LYS A 4 -19.55 3.37 9.29
N ALA A 5 -18.65 4.36 9.37
CA ALA A 5 -17.47 4.43 8.52
C ALA A 5 -16.51 3.27 8.80
N ARG A 6 -16.39 2.85 10.07
CA ARG A 6 -15.61 1.66 10.45
C ARG A 6 -16.18 0.39 9.80
N LYS A 7 -17.50 0.20 9.86
CA LYS A 7 -18.20 -0.91 9.21
C LYS A 7 -17.95 -0.94 7.71
N VAL A 8 -18.15 0.17 7.00
CA VAL A 8 -17.94 0.24 5.55
C VAL A 8 -16.47 0.01 5.19
N ARG A 9 -15.51 0.57 5.94
CA ARG A 9 -14.07 0.30 5.75
C ARG A 9 -13.75 -1.19 5.89
N HIS A 10 -14.29 -1.84 6.92
CA HIS A 10 -14.10 -3.26 7.14
C HIS A 10 -14.68 -4.07 5.98
N GLN A 11 -15.94 -3.83 5.60
CA GLN A 11 -16.61 -4.50 4.48
C GLN A 11 -15.84 -4.34 3.17
N LEU A 12 -15.38 -3.11 2.88
CA LEU A 12 -14.54 -2.82 1.71
C LEU A 12 -13.30 -3.71 1.67
N LEU A 13 -12.57 -3.88 2.79
CA LEU A 13 -11.38 -4.73 2.82
C LEU A 13 -11.71 -6.22 2.71
N GLN A 14 -12.79 -6.67 3.34
CA GLN A 14 -13.27 -8.05 3.19
C GLN A 14 -13.64 -8.35 1.72
N PHE A 15 -14.28 -7.39 1.05
CA PHE A 15 -14.62 -7.48 -0.36
C PHE A 15 -13.38 -7.62 -1.24
N TYR A 16 -12.34 -6.80 -1.02
CA TYR A 16 -11.07 -6.92 -1.74
C TYR A 16 -10.44 -8.31 -1.58
N MET A 17 -10.44 -8.87 -0.36
CA MET A 17 -9.87 -10.20 -0.10
C MET A 17 -10.66 -11.33 -0.77
N LYS A 18 -11.98 -11.15 -0.92
CA LYS A 18 -12.86 -12.17 -1.50
C LYS A 18 -12.92 -12.09 -3.03
N GLU A 19 -13.06 -10.88 -3.58
CA GLU A 19 -13.38 -10.65 -4.99
C GLU A 19 -12.18 -10.14 -5.80
N CYS A 20 -11.04 -9.88 -5.14
CA CYS A 20 -9.80 -9.39 -5.75
C CYS A 20 -9.98 -8.10 -6.58
N ARG A 21 -10.99 -7.29 -6.24
CA ARG A 21 -11.29 -5.99 -6.86
C ARG A 21 -11.94 -5.05 -5.85
N PRO A 22 -11.91 -3.72 -6.07
CA PRO A 22 -12.74 -2.82 -5.28
C PRO A 22 -14.24 -3.10 -5.47
N PRO A 23 -15.05 -2.92 -4.42
CA PRO A 23 -16.51 -2.89 -4.55
C PRO A 23 -16.99 -1.60 -5.24
N THR A 24 -18.15 -1.67 -5.87
CA THR A 24 -18.91 -0.48 -6.31
C THR A 24 -19.66 0.16 -5.13
N VAL A 25 -20.20 1.36 -5.35
CA VAL A 25 -21.04 2.03 -4.35
C VAL A 25 -22.30 1.20 -4.06
N ASP A 26 -22.91 0.60 -5.08
CA ASP A 26 -24.11 -0.22 -4.95
C ASP A 26 -23.84 -1.51 -4.18
N GLU A 27 -22.68 -2.14 -4.39
CA GLU A 27 -22.25 -3.33 -3.64
C GLU A 27 -22.07 -3.01 -2.16
N LEU A 28 -21.40 -1.88 -1.85
CA LEU A 28 -21.26 -1.41 -0.46
C LEU A 28 -22.59 -1.02 0.17
N ALA A 29 -23.49 -0.38 -0.58
CA ALA A 29 -24.83 -0.01 -0.12
C ALA A 29 -25.65 -1.26 0.24
N ALA A 30 -25.67 -2.24 -0.66
CA ALA A 30 -26.37 -3.51 -0.45
C ALA A 30 -25.83 -4.28 0.77
N GLU A 31 -24.51 -4.35 0.93
CA GLU A 31 -23.89 -5.10 2.04
C GLU A 31 -24.02 -4.38 3.39
N SER A 32 -23.99 -3.05 3.40
CA SER A 32 -24.04 -2.26 4.64
C SER A 32 -25.47 -1.98 5.13
N GLY A 33 -26.46 -2.07 4.23
CA GLY A 33 -27.84 -1.64 4.46
C GLY A 33 -28.03 -0.11 4.38
N LEU A 34 -27.07 0.61 3.80
CA LEU A 34 -27.07 2.06 3.63
C LEU A 34 -27.50 2.44 2.22
N ASN A 35 -27.91 3.70 2.02
CA ASN A 35 -28.15 4.23 0.68
C ASN A 35 -26.85 4.70 0.02
N ALA A 36 -26.86 4.90 -1.31
CA ALA A 36 -25.68 5.32 -2.06
C ALA A 36 -25.11 6.67 -1.61
N SER A 37 -25.95 7.62 -1.18
CA SER A 37 -25.49 8.94 -0.71
C SER A 37 -24.70 8.83 0.59
N ASP A 38 -25.16 7.99 1.53
CA ASP A 38 -24.43 7.71 2.77
C ASP A 38 -23.08 7.04 2.47
N ILE A 39 -23.04 6.10 1.51
CA ILE A 39 -21.79 5.47 1.09
C ILE A 39 -20.82 6.50 0.51
N HIS A 40 -21.28 7.41 -0.35
CA HIS A 40 -20.43 8.47 -0.89
C HIS A 40 -19.82 9.34 0.22
N GLN A 41 -20.63 9.79 1.18
CA GLN A 41 -20.14 10.58 2.32
C GLN A 41 -19.14 9.81 3.18
N ILE A 42 -19.38 8.51 3.39
CA ILE A 42 -18.45 7.66 4.13
C ILE A 42 -17.14 7.49 3.35
N LEU A 43 -17.18 7.29 2.03
CA LEU A 43 -15.97 7.20 1.20
C LEU A 43 -15.17 8.51 1.21
N ASP A 44 -15.84 9.67 1.24
CA ASP A 44 -15.17 10.97 1.45
C ASP A 44 -14.44 11.01 2.80
N GLN A 45 -15.13 10.62 3.88
CA GLN A 45 -14.54 10.53 5.20
C GLN A 45 -13.35 9.56 5.25
N LEU A 46 -13.45 8.40 4.58
CA LEU A 46 -12.36 7.42 4.51
C LEU A 46 -11.17 7.95 3.72
N GLU A 47 -11.38 8.77 2.69
CA GLU A 47 -10.28 9.42 1.95
C GLU A 47 -9.60 10.50 2.81
N GLU A 48 -10.36 11.35 3.48
CA GLU A 48 -9.84 12.38 4.40
C GLU A 48 -9.02 11.78 5.54
N LEU A 49 -9.49 10.63 6.07
CA LEU A 49 -8.78 9.86 7.09
C LEU A 49 -7.69 8.95 6.51
N HIS A 50 -7.38 9.08 5.21
CA HIS A 50 -6.32 8.34 4.53
C HIS A 50 -6.52 6.81 4.54
N HIS A 51 -7.72 6.28 4.71
CA HIS A 51 -7.97 4.83 4.61
C HIS A 51 -8.03 4.34 3.16
N ILE A 52 -8.50 5.20 2.25
CA ILE A 52 -8.57 4.95 0.81
C ILE A 52 -8.00 6.13 0.01
N VAL A 53 -7.84 5.95 -1.30
CA VAL A 53 -7.58 7.03 -2.26
C VAL A 53 -8.67 6.93 -3.33
N LYS A 54 -9.31 8.05 -3.65
CA LYS A 54 -10.31 8.10 -4.72
C LYS A 54 -9.70 8.64 -6.02
N TYR A 55 -10.39 8.39 -7.13
CA TYR A 55 -10.09 9.07 -8.39
C TYR A 55 -10.42 10.57 -8.26
N LYS A 56 -9.44 11.44 -8.53
CA LYS A 56 -9.59 12.91 -8.44
C LYS A 56 -10.26 13.57 -9.65
N HIS A 57 -10.39 12.84 -10.75
CA HIS A 57 -11.00 13.30 -12.01
C HIS A 57 -12.04 12.29 -12.46
N GLU A 58 -12.88 12.66 -13.42
CA GLU A 58 -13.82 11.75 -14.06
C GLU A 58 -13.10 10.49 -14.54
N SER A 59 -13.33 9.40 -13.83
CA SER A 59 -12.75 8.09 -14.09
C SER A 59 -13.79 7.24 -14.80
N ARG A 60 -13.35 6.39 -15.73
CA ARG A 60 -14.21 5.34 -16.32
C ARG A 60 -14.36 4.12 -15.41
N SER A 61 -13.75 4.15 -14.23
CA SER A 61 -13.90 3.11 -13.21
C SER A 61 -15.36 3.01 -12.74
N PRO A 62 -15.91 1.80 -12.56
CA PRO A 62 -17.25 1.60 -11.98
C PRO A 62 -17.33 1.92 -10.48
N THR A 63 -16.20 2.29 -9.88
CA THR A 63 -16.09 2.64 -8.46
C THR A 63 -15.23 3.90 -8.30
N PRO A 64 -15.54 4.78 -7.32
CA PRO A 64 -14.70 5.94 -7.02
C PRO A 64 -13.37 5.57 -6.35
N ILE A 65 -13.21 4.34 -5.86
CA ILE A 65 -12.04 3.87 -5.11
C ILE A 65 -10.90 3.53 -6.07
N ALA A 66 -9.79 4.27 -6.01
CA ALA A 66 -8.58 3.98 -6.77
C ALA A 66 -7.64 3.02 -6.01
N MET A 67 -7.53 3.20 -4.68
CA MET A 67 -6.67 2.38 -3.82
C MET A 67 -7.27 2.20 -2.42
N ALA A 68 -7.03 1.03 -1.83
CA ALA A 68 -7.32 0.74 -0.43
C ALA A 68 -6.20 -0.15 0.12
N HIS A 69 -5.14 0.47 0.62
CA HIS A 69 -3.90 -0.22 1.01
C HIS A 69 -4.16 -1.47 1.87
N PRO A 70 -3.46 -2.59 1.66
CA PRO A 70 -2.39 -2.78 0.69
C PRO A 70 -2.87 -2.98 -0.76
N PHE A 71 -4.19 -2.98 -1.02
CA PHE A 71 -4.75 -3.21 -2.35
C PHE A 71 -4.70 -1.95 -3.21
N SER A 72 -4.26 -2.12 -4.45
CA SER A 72 -4.22 -1.08 -5.48
C SER A 72 -4.92 -1.58 -6.73
N HIS A 73 -5.67 -0.71 -7.40
CA HIS A 73 -6.23 -0.97 -8.73
C HIS A 73 -5.32 -0.43 -9.86
N LEU A 74 -4.12 0.05 -9.50
CA LEU A 74 -3.14 0.53 -10.47
C LEU A 74 -2.28 -0.64 -10.95
N PRO A 75 -2.01 -0.76 -12.26
CA PRO A 75 -1.05 -1.73 -12.78
C PRO A 75 0.29 -1.59 -12.05
N THR A 76 0.78 -2.68 -11.47
CA THR A 76 2.12 -2.75 -10.89
C THR A 76 3.07 -3.40 -11.90
N PRO A 77 4.34 -3.01 -11.93
CA PRO A 77 5.32 -3.60 -12.84
C PRO A 77 5.55 -5.11 -12.59
N PHE A 78 6.16 -5.75 -13.60
CA PHE A 78 6.11 -7.19 -13.90
C PHE A 78 6.76 -8.16 -12.90
N VAL A 79 7.50 -7.70 -11.88
CA VAL A 79 8.15 -8.63 -10.94
C VAL A 79 7.13 -9.10 -9.90
N VAL A 80 6.68 -10.34 -10.05
CA VAL A 80 5.76 -10.98 -9.12
C VAL A 80 6.55 -11.72 -8.04
N PHE A 81 6.31 -11.34 -6.79
CA PHE A 81 6.75 -12.09 -5.62
C PHE A 81 5.58 -12.94 -5.15
N THR A 82 5.81 -14.23 -5.00
CA THR A 82 4.85 -15.12 -4.37
C THR A 82 5.32 -15.37 -2.95
N ILE A 83 4.46 -15.15 -1.97
CA ILE A 83 4.73 -15.50 -0.57
C ILE A 83 3.82 -16.67 -0.22
N ARG A 84 4.42 -17.79 0.21
CA ARG A 84 3.70 -18.97 0.74
C ARG A 84 4.38 -19.43 2.01
N ASP A 85 3.62 -19.58 3.10
CA ASP A 85 4.12 -20.06 4.39
C ASP A 85 5.37 -19.30 4.88
N ASP A 86 5.31 -17.96 4.87
CA ASP A 86 6.43 -17.04 5.18
C ASP A 86 7.65 -17.15 4.25
N GLN A 87 7.61 -17.99 3.20
CA GLN A 87 8.67 -18.09 2.20
C GLN A 87 8.37 -17.17 1.02
N VAL A 88 9.31 -16.28 0.72
CA VAL A 88 9.25 -15.38 -0.44
C VAL A 88 9.95 -16.04 -1.62
N ALA A 89 9.27 -16.11 -2.77
CA ALA A 89 9.82 -16.55 -4.04
C ALA A 89 9.64 -15.45 -5.10
N CYS A 90 10.65 -15.28 -5.94
CA CYS A 90 10.66 -14.29 -7.01
C CYS A 90 10.60 -15.01 -8.36
N THR A 91 9.66 -14.62 -9.23
CA THR A 91 9.65 -15.08 -10.62
C THR A 91 9.91 -13.89 -11.54
N GLY A 92 11.04 -13.90 -12.24
CA GLY A 92 11.35 -12.97 -13.32
C GLY A 92 11.33 -13.67 -14.68
N ASP A 93 11.47 -12.91 -15.76
CA ASP A 93 11.59 -13.46 -17.12
C ASP A 93 12.88 -14.27 -17.26
N GLY A 94 12.78 -15.59 -17.10
CA GLY A 94 13.78 -16.58 -17.54
C GLY A 94 14.71 -17.14 -16.47
N ASP A 95 15.05 -16.39 -15.41
CA ASP A 95 16.06 -16.81 -14.43
C ASP A 95 15.54 -16.99 -12.99
N LYS A 96 16.13 -17.96 -12.27
CA LYS A 96 15.95 -18.09 -10.81
C LYS A 96 16.61 -16.89 -10.12
N ILE A 97 15.79 -15.98 -9.62
CA ILE A 97 16.26 -14.86 -8.79
C ILE A 97 16.50 -15.36 -7.36
N ASP A 98 17.70 -15.12 -6.82
CA ASP A 98 17.96 -15.33 -5.40
C ASP A 98 17.33 -14.19 -4.59
N VAL A 99 16.27 -14.53 -3.87
CA VAL A 99 15.48 -13.66 -2.99
C VAL A 99 16.36 -12.89 -2.00
N LYS A 100 17.48 -13.48 -1.56
CA LYS A 100 18.42 -12.85 -0.62
C LYS A 100 19.15 -11.65 -1.22
N ASN A 101 19.26 -11.60 -2.55
CA ASN A 101 19.88 -10.49 -3.28
C ASN A 101 18.86 -9.41 -3.65
N CYS A 102 17.56 -9.67 -3.47
CA CYS A 102 16.52 -8.72 -3.82
C CYS A 102 16.48 -7.53 -2.87
N HIS A 103 16.27 -6.34 -3.44
CA HIS A 103 16.20 -5.09 -2.72
C HIS A 103 15.00 -4.26 -3.16
N ALA A 104 14.33 -3.65 -2.20
CA ALA A 104 13.25 -2.71 -2.44
C ALA A 104 13.78 -1.28 -2.38
N HIS A 105 13.52 -0.51 -3.42
CA HIS A 105 13.82 0.92 -3.51
C HIS A 105 12.56 1.73 -3.19
N PHE A 106 12.71 2.74 -2.34
CA PHE A 106 11.67 3.71 -2.01
C PHE A 106 12.10 5.09 -2.51
N SER A 107 11.44 5.62 -3.55
CA SER A 107 11.84 6.91 -4.12
C SER A 107 11.55 8.11 -3.22
N ILE A 108 10.49 8.02 -2.41
CA ILE A 108 9.94 9.15 -1.64
C ILE A 108 9.85 8.77 -0.16
N PRO A 109 10.26 9.65 0.78
CA PRO A 109 10.18 9.37 2.21
C PRO A 109 8.71 9.26 2.68
N PRO A 110 8.42 8.47 3.74
CA PRO A 110 7.05 8.23 4.22
C PRO A 110 6.23 9.49 4.51
N VAL A 111 6.88 10.54 5.02
CA VAL A 111 6.25 11.86 5.30
C VAL A 111 5.65 12.54 4.07
N LYS A 112 6.07 12.15 2.86
CA LYS A 112 5.59 12.71 1.59
C LYS A 112 4.62 11.77 0.86
N TRP A 113 4.40 10.54 1.32
CA TRP A 113 3.56 9.56 0.61
C TRP A 113 2.13 10.06 0.38
N TRP A 114 1.51 10.71 1.37
CA TRP A 114 0.14 11.21 1.24
C TRP A 114 -0.01 12.42 0.30
N LYS A 115 1.09 13.07 -0.10
CA LYS A 115 1.04 14.14 -1.12
C LYS A 115 0.69 13.57 -2.50
N ASP A 116 1.27 12.42 -2.85
CA ASP A 116 0.94 11.66 -4.04
C ASP A 116 1.21 10.17 -3.82
N VAL A 117 0.19 9.49 -3.28
CA VAL A 117 0.26 8.06 -2.94
C VAL A 117 0.53 7.22 -4.18
N ARG A 118 -0.02 7.61 -5.34
CA ARG A 118 0.10 6.84 -6.58
C ARG A 118 1.54 6.91 -7.08
N PHE A 119 2.16 8.09 -7.03
CA PHE A 119 3.58 8.22 -7.31
C PHE A 119 4.45 7.47 -6.30
N ALA A 120 4.16 7.59 -4.99
CA ALA A 120 4.90 6.90 -3.95
C ALA A 120 4.86 5.37 -4.16
N CYS A 121 3.66 4.77 -4.21
CA CYS A 121 3.50 3.34 -4.40
C CYS A 121 3.99 2.87 -5.77
N GLY A 122 3.74 3.64 -6.84
CA GLY A 122 4.21 3.31 -8.20
C GLY A 122 5.71 3.39 -8.38
N THR A 123 6.45 3.98 -7.44
CA THR A 123 7.91 4.10 -7.47
C THR A 123 8.60 3.36 -6.31
N ILE A 124 7.83 2.56 -5.56
CA ILE A 124 8.37 1.48 -4.73
C ILE A 124 8.60 0.28 -5.65
N GLN A 125 9.87 -0.02 -5.91
CA GLN A 125 10.29 -1.00 -6.90
C GLN A 125 11.16 -2.06 -6.26
N ILE A 126 11.10 -3.30 -6.73
CA ILE A 126 11.96 -4.37 -6.25
C ILE A 126 12.90 -4.79 -7.38
N PHE A 127 14.18 -4.93 -7.03
CA PHE A 127 15.27 -5.25 -7.94
C PHE A 127 15.93 -6.57 -7.54
N PRO A 128 16.47 -7.35 -8.48
CA PRO A 128 17.17 -8.61 -8.20
C PRO A 128 18.54 -8.39 -7.54
N SER A 129 19.07 -7.15 -7.55
CA SER A 129 20.32 -6.79 -6.89
C SER A 129 20.26 -5.38 -6.30
N LYS A 130 21.08 -5.13 -5.26
CA LYS A 130 21.26 -3.77 -4.69
C LYS A 130 21.82 -2.78 -5.72
N GLN A 131 22.69 -3.26 -6.61
CA GLN A 131 23.32 -2.42 -7.63
C GLN A 131 22.29 -1.86 -8.61
N GLU A 132 21.37 -2.70 -9.08
CA GLU A 132 20.28 -2.25 -9.97
C GLU A 132 19.35 -1.25 -9.28
N ALA A 133 19.05 -1.47 -7.99
CA ALA A 133 18.26 -0.53 -7.20
C ALA A 133 18.95 0.85 -7.07
N LEU A 134 20.29 0.90 -7.05
CA LEU A 134 21.07 2.15 -7.02
C LEU A 134 21.18 2.84 -8.39
N GLU A 135 21.16 2.06 -9.48
CA GLU A 135 21.33 2.56 -10.84
C GLU A 135 20.02 3.03 -11.47
N TRP A 136 18.93 2.32 -11.22
CA TRP A 136 17.60 2.61 -11.77
C TRP A 136 17.16 4.08 -11.57
N PRO A 137 17.20 4.67 -10.35
CA PRO A 137 16.74 6.03 -10.18
C PRO A 137 17.59 7.03 -10.96
N LYS A 138 18.90 6.80 -11.08
CA LYS A 138 19.82 7.63 -11.88
C LYS A 138 19.53 7.52 -13.37
N LYS A 139 19.28 6.31 -13.86
CA LYS A 139 19.02 6.01 -15.27
C LYS A 139 17.73 6.62 -15.78
N TYR A 140 16.68 6.61 -14.95
CA TYR A 140 15.33 7.02 -15.36
C TYR A 140 14.85 8.34 -14.73
N GLY A 141 15.71 9.01 -13.95
CA GLY A 141 15.42 10.33 -13.38
C GLY A 141 14.49 10.30 -12.17
N PHE A 142 14.44 9.19 -11.43
CA PHE A 142 13.74 9.12 -10.15
C PHE A 142 14.63 9.57 -9.00
N TYR A 143 14.01 9.93 -7.87
CA TYR A 143 14.71 10.22 -6.64
C TYR A 143 15.50 9.00 -6.17
N THR A 144 16.74 9.20 -5.72
CA THR A 144 17.63 8.12 -5.25
C THR A 144 17.11 7.39 -4.01
N GLY A 145 16.26 8.06 -3.23
CA GLY A 145 15.48 7.41 -2.20
C GLY A 145 16.29 6.68 -1.13
N GLU A 146 15.73 5.57 -0.67
CA GLU A 146 16.36 4.62 0.23
C GLU A 146 16.14 3.19 -0.30
N ILE A 147 17.08 2.28 -0.02
CA ILE A 147 17.05 0.88 -0.45
C ILE A 147 17.16 -0.05 0.75
N MET A 148 16.18 -0.93 0.92
CA MET A 148 16.20 -1.98 1.93
C MET A 148 16.21 -3.38 1.32
N THR A 149 16.58 -4.39 2.11
CA THR A 149 16.47 -5.79 1.70
C THR A 149 15.00 -6.22 1.59
N LEU A 150 14.73 -7.25 0.79
CA LEU A 150 13.39 -7.84 0.70
C LEU A 150 12.92 -8.45 2.04
N GLU A 151 13.85 -8.94 2.86
CA GLU A 151 13.54 -9.40 4.23
C GLU A 151 13.01 -8.26 5.11
N ASN A 152 13.68 -7.10 5.12
CA ASN A 152 13.20 -5.94 5.86
C ASN A 152 11.88 -5.42 5.32
N LEU A 153 11.68 -5.46 3.99
CA LEU A 153 10.40 -5.12 3.38
C LEU A 153 9.28 -6.07 3.85
N TRP A 154 9.56 -7.37 3.96
CA TRP A 154 8.58 -8.35 4.46
C TRP A 154 8.21 -8.09 5.92
N LEU A 155 9.20 -7.84 6.78
CA LEU A 155 8.96 -7.49 8.18
C LEU A 155 8.17 -6.18 8.31
N LEU A 156 8.50 -5.18 7.49
CA LEU A 156 7.74 -3.94 7.41
C LEU A 156 6.29 -4.20 7.00
N SER A 157 6.06 -4.98 5.94
CA SER A 157 4.71 -5.31 5.49
C SER A 157 3.86 -5.96 6.59
N LYS A 158 4.44 -6.94 7.33
CA LYS A 158 3.77 -7.56 8.48
C LYS A 158 3.44 -6.55 9.56
N ALA A 159 4.42 -5.78 10.02
CA ALA A 159 4.21 -4.77 11.05
C ALA A 159 3.18 -3.71 10.64
N TRP A 160 3.18 -3.34 9.36
CA TRP A 160 2.33 -2.28 8.82
C TRP A 160 0.87 -2.72 8.61
N TYR A 161 0.66 -3.94 8.08
CA TYR A 161 -0.64 -4.39 7.58
C TYR A 161 -1.31 -5.53 8.38
N HIS A 162 -0.65 -6.15 9.36
CA HIS A 162 -1.16 -7.37 10.05
C HIS A 162 -2.61 -7.25 10.54
N ASP A 163 -3.00 -6.09 11.07
CA ASP A 163 -4.30 -5.83 11.68
C ASP A 163 -5.24 -5.04 10.77
N LYS A 164 -4.79 -4.56 9.60
CA LYS A 164 -5.56 -3.62 8.77
C LYS A 164 -6.92 -4.16 8.31
N HIS A 165 -7.02 -5.48 8.16
CA HIS A 165 -8.23 -6.19 7.77
C HIS A 165 -9.27 -6.32 8.91
N THR A 166 -8.86 -6.14 10.17
CA THR A 166 -9.74 -6.32 11.34
C THR A 166 -10.73 -5.15 11.45
N TYR A 167 -11.85 -5.34 12.14
CA TYR A 167 -12.85 -4.28 12.36
C TYR A 167 -12.30 -3.11 13.18
N GLU A 168 -11.56 -3.43 14.24
CA GLU A 168 -11.03 -2.47 15.23
C GLU A 168 -9.80 -1.68 14.76
N TYR A 169 -9.31 -1.92 13.53
CA TYR A 169 -8.15 -1.23 13.01
C TYR A 169 -8.33 0.30 13.03
N GLU A 170 -7.38 0.96 13.68
CA GLU A 170 -7.14 2.39 13.61
C GLU A 170 -5.78 2.64 12.95
N ARG A 171 -5.64 3.79 12.27
CA ARG A 171 -4.35 4.12 11.66
C ARG A 171 -3.31 4.38 12.74
N LYS A 172 -2.11 3.84 12.52
CA LYS A 172 -0.91 4.18 13.29
C LYS A 172 -0.68 5.69 13.27
N THR A 173 -0.47 6.25 14.45
CA THR A 173 -0.05 7.63 14.66
C THR A 173 1.37 7.85 14.15
N PRO A 174 1.81 9.10 13.91
CA PRO A 174 3.20 9.38 13.51
C PRO A 174 4.24 8.80 14.49
N ALA A 175 3.97 8.84 15.80
CA ALA A 175 4.86 8.28 16.81
C ALA A 175 4.94 6.74 16.77
N GLU A 176 3.82 6.06 16.53
CA GLU A 176 3.79 4.60 16.34
C GLU A 176 4.53 4.19 15.05
N VAL A 177 4.38 4.98 13.98
CA VAL A 177 5.11 4.78 12.72
C VAL A 177 6.62 4.93 12.93
N GLU A 178 7.05 5.99 13.61
CA GLU A 178 8.48 6.21 13.92
C GLU A 178 9.04 5.09 14.81
N THR A 179 8.27 4.65 15.81
CA THR A 179 8.63 3.51 16.67
C THR A 179 8.80 2.24 15.85
N LEU A 180 7.87 1.95 14.95
CA LEU A 180 7.90 0.79 14.06
C LEU A 180 9.13 0.81 13.16
N PHE A 181 9.43 1.95 12.51
CA PHE A 181 10.62 2.08 11.66
C PHE A 181 11.91 1.87 12.45
N ASN A 182 12.03 2.46 13.64
CA ASN A 182 13.19 2.29 14.51
C ASN A 182 13.38 0.83 14.94
N GLN A 183 12.30 0.11 15.29
CA GLN A 183 12.34 -1.31 15.63
C GLN A 183 12.82 -2.20 14.47
N LEU A 184 12.56 -1.77 13.22
CA LEU A 184 13.01 -2.46 12.00
C LEU A 184 14.39 -1.98 11.52
N GLY A 185 15.10 -1.14 12.30
CA GLY A 185 16.42 -0.63 11.95
C GLY A 185 16.42 0.48 10.88
N MET A 186 15.26 1.06 10.58
CA MET A 186 15.09 2.11 9.57
C MET A 186 15.33 3.49 10.18
N SER A 187 16.59 3.79 10.53
CA SER A 187 16.96 4.97 11.33
C SER A 187 17.49 6.17 10.53
N SER A 188 17.58 6.09 9.20
CA SER A 188 18.06 7.19 8.36
C SER A 188 17.05 8.35 8.31
N GLU A 189 17.51 9.56 7.96
CA GLU A 189 16.64 10.74 7.80
C GLU A 189 15.46 10.50 6.84
N PHE A 190 15.61 9.55 5.90
CA PHE A 190 14.55 9.19 4.97
C PHE A 190 13.29 8.65 5.67
N TRP A 191 13.45 7.92 6.77
CA TRP A 191 12.35 7.23 7.47
C TRP A 191 11.75 8.06 8.61
N LYS A 192 12.37 9.18 8.97
CA LYS A 192 11.90 10.02 10.08
C LYS A 192 10.60 10.72 9.72
N SER A 193 9.72 10.84 10.71
CA SER A 193 8.40 11.47 10.55
C SER A 193 8.39 13.00 10.61
N ARG A 194 9.55 13.66 10.55
CA ARG A 194 9.69 15.13 10.66
C ARG A 194 10.70 15.68 9.67
#